data_AF-A0A3S4MIH6-F1
#
_entry.id   AF-A0A3S4MIH6-F1
#
_cell.length_a   1.000
_cell.length_b   1.000
_cell.length_c   1.000
_cell.angle_alpha   90.00
_cell.angle_beta   90.00
_cell.angle_gamma   90.00
#
_symmetry.space_group_name_H-M   'P 1'
#
loop_
_entity.id
_entity.type
_entity.pdbx_description
1 polymer ?
#
loop_
_entity_poly.entity_id
_entity_poly.type
_entity_poly.pdbx_seq_one_letter_code
_entity_poly.pdbx_strand_id
1 'polypeptide(L)'
;MEKTQDCVVIPLDADWSDIGSWTSLWEISEKDEHENVSHGDVINYDSRNNYIYSEGSLISTVGVNNLIIVQTKDALLVAQQDNVQDIKKIVEILKKQKRSEHISHREVYRPWGRYDSVERGDRYQVKRITVKPGECLSTQMHHHRAEHWVVVAGTAKVTCGERTFFRH
;
A
#
# COMPACT_ATOMS: atom_id res chain seq x y z
N MET A 1 11.23 20.58 -20.75
CA MET A 1 10.54 20.76 -22.04
C MET A 1 10.65 22.20 -22.55
N GLU A 2 10.40 23.24 -21.74
CA GLU A 2 10.31 24.64 -22.22
C GLU A 2 11.57 25.27 -22.86
N LYS A 3 12.76 24.65 -22.77
CA LYS A 3 14.01 25.24 -23.31
C LYS A 3 14.72 24.39 -24.36
N THR A 4 14.07 23.34 -24.88
CA THR A 4 14.68 22.49 -25.92
C THR A 4 14.31 23.02 -27.31
N GLN A 5 15.28 23.07 -28.23
CA GLN A 5 15.01 23.38 -29.65
C GLN A 5 14.71 22.11 -30.46
N ASP A 6 15.04 20.94 -29.91
CA ASP A 6 14.79 19.64 -30.53
C ASP A 6 13.71 18.90 -29.74
N CYS A 7 12.47 18.96 -30.23
CA CYS A 7 11.34 18.21 -29.67
C CYS A 7 10.48 17.64 -30.81
N VAL A 8 10.10 16.37 -30.68
CA VAL A 8 9.13 15.71 -31.56
C VAL A 8 8.02 15.16 -30.67
N VAL A 9 6.77 15.44 -31.05
CA VAL A 9 5.58 14.94 -30.36
C VAL A 9 4.86 13.99 -31.32
N ILE A 10 4.48 12.82 -30.83
CA ILE A 10 3.73 11.82 -31.58
C ILE A 10 2.32 11.74 -30.98
N PRO A 11 1.25 11.86 -31.79
CA PRO A 11 -0.10 11.68 -31.29
C PRO A 11 -0.30 10.25 -30.80
N LEU A 12 -0.79 10.09 -29.58
CA LEU A 12 -1.19 8.81 -29.02
C LEU A 12 -2.72 8.71 -29.11
N ASP A 13 -3.22 7.76 -29.89
CA ASP A 13 -4.65 7.42 -29.94
C ASP A 13 -4.94 6.34 -28.88
N ALA A 14 -4.97 6.78 -27.63
CA ALA A 14 -5.34 5.96 -26.48
C ALA A 14 -6.01 6.85 -25.43
N ASP A 15 -6.95 6.26 -24.67
CA ASP A 15 -7.52 6.89 -23.48
C ASP A 15 -6.43 7.03 -22.40
N TRP A 16 -5.68 8.11 -22.46
CA TRP A 16 -4.65 8.45 -21.50
C TRP A 16 -5.17 9.53 -20.55
N SER A 17 -5.25 9.19 -19.26
CA SER A 17 -5.59 10.13 -18.20
C SER A 17 -4.38 10.24 -17.26
N ASP A 18 -3.98 11.47 -16.92
CA ASP A 18 -3.07 11.71 -15.82
C ASP A 18 -3.74 11.18 -14.54
N ILE A 19 -3.37 9.98 -14.11
CA ILE A 19 -3.82 9.39 -12.84
C ILE A 19 -3.15 10.15 -11.69
N GLY A 20 -3.54 11.42 -11.51
CA GLY A 20 -2.99 12.36 -10.54
C GLY A 20 -3.94 12.68 -9.40
N SER A 21 -5.20 12.23 -9.48
CA SER A 21 -6.21 12.45 -8.44
C SER A 21 -7.09 11.21 -8.23
N TRP A 22 -7.52 11.00 -6.99
CA TRP A 22 -8.49 9.95 -6.65
C TRP A 22 -9.83 10.15 -7.37
N THR A 23 -10.16 11.38 -7.72
CA THR A 23 -11.33 11.72 -8.54
C THR A 23 -11.25 11.09 -9.92
N SER A 24 -10.09 11.16 -10.57
CA SER A 24 -9.86 10.54 -11.89
C SER A 24 -10.02 9.02 -11.84
N LEU A 25 -9.60 8.38 -10.73
CA LEU A 25 -9.81 6.95 -10.52
C LEU A 25 -11.29 6.61 -10.38
N TRP A 26 -12.08 7.43 -9.68
CA TRP A 26 -13.53 7.24 -9.58
C TRP A 26 -14.24 7.42 -10.94
N GLU A 27 -13.84 8.42 -11.72
CA GLU A 27 -14.43 8.72 -13.03
C GLU A 27 -14.31 7.54 -14.01
N ILE A 28 -13.12 6.94 -14.09
CA ILE A 28 -12.83 5.84 -15.04
C ILE A 28 -13.24 4.45 -14.54
N SER A 29 -13.60 4.32 -13.26
CA SER A 29 -13.98 3.04 -12.69
C SER A 29 -15.42 2.68 -12.99
N GLU A 30 -15.68 1.37 -13.01
CA GLU A 30 -17.03 0.80 -13.07
C GLU A 30 -17.81 1.15 -11.79
N LYS A 31 -19.04 1.62 -11.97
CA LYS A 31 -19.91 2.14 -10.90
C LYS A 31 -21.09 1.21 -10.68
N ASP A 32 -21.54 1.10 -9.43
CA ASP A 32 -22.79 0.42 -9.09
C ASP A 32 -24.03 1.28 -9.40
N GLU A 33 -25.23 0.76 -9.10
CA GLU A 33 -26.52 1.45 -9.28
C GLU A 33 -26.67 2.76 -8.48
N HIS A 34 -25.74 3.02 -7.55
CA HIS A 34 -25.71 4.18 -6.67
C HIS A 34 -24.48 5.06 -6.92
N GLU A 35 -23.81 4.86 -8.06
CA GLU A 35 -22.59 5.58 -8.47
C GLU A 35 -21.40 5.38 -7.52
N ASN A 36 -21.41 4.33 -6.69
CA ASN A 36 -20.24 3.96 -5.91
C ASN A 36 -19.26 3.14 -6.74
N VAL A 37 -17.98 3.34 -6.48
CA VAL A 37 -16.87 2.50 -6.93
C VAL A 37 -16.34 1.79 -5.69
N SER A 38 -16.35 0.45 -5.69
CA SER A 38 -15.90 -0.35 -4.55
C SER A 38 -14.82 -1.34 -4.98
N HIS A 39 -13.69 -1.34 -4.27
CA HIS A 39 -12.59 -2.29 -4.44
C HIS A 39 -12.24 -2.95 -3.10
N GLY A 40 -12.12 -4.28 -3.09
CA GLY A 40 -11.87 -5.05 -1.87
C GLY A 40 -13.16 -5.44 -1.12
N ASP A 41 -13.06 -5.64 0.19
CA ASP A 41 -14.19 -6.05 1.04
C ASP A 41 -14.99 -4.82 1.50
N VAL A 42 -16.12 -4.55 0.83
CA VAL A 42 -16.93 -3.34 1.00
C VAL A 42 -18.41 -3.68 1.10
N ILE A 43 -19.09 -3.07 2.09
CA ILE A 43 -20.55 -3.12 2.25
C ILE A 43 -21.09 -1.69 2.23
N ASN A 44 -22.03 -1.42 1.34
CA ASN A 44 -22.70 -0.11 1.23
C ASN A 44 -24.17 -0.25 1.60
N TYR A 45 -24.67 0.66 2.44
CA TYR A 45 -26.09 0.75 2.81
C TYR A 45 -26.55 2.21 2.75
N ASP A 46 -27.46 2.53 1.82
CA ASP A 46 -27.93 3.90 1.58
C ASP A 46 -26.78 4.91 1.35
N SER A 47 -25.75 4.49 0.63
CA SER A 47 -24.57 5.31 0.31
C SER A 47 -24.46 5.50 -1.20
N ARG A 48 -24.12 6.71 -1.67
CA ARG A 48 -24.05 7.05 -3.10
C ARG A 48 -22.81 7.86 -3.47
N ASN A 49 -22.38 7.75 -4.72
CA ASN A 49 -21.30 8.57 -5.28
C ASN A 49 -20.01 8.50 -4.45
N ASN A 50 -19.63 7.31 -3.95
CA ASN A 50 -18.42 7.14 -3.16
C ASN A 50 -17.34 6.38 -3.93
N TYR A 51 -16.07 6.71 -3.71
CA TYR A 51 -14.93 5.89 -4.09
C TYR A 51 -14.40 5.16 -2.85
N ILE A 52 -14.43 3.84 -2.85
CA ILE A 52 -14.06 3.02 -1.70
C ILE A 52 -13.01 2.01 -2.13
N TYR A 53 -11.82 2.11 -1.55
CA TYR A 53 -10.72 1.20 -1.77
C TYR A 53 -10.29 0.55 -0.46
N SER A 54 -10.42 -0.77 -0.37
CA SER A 54 -9.91 -1.58 0.73
C SER A 54 -8.80 -2.49 0.27
N GLU A 55 -7.61 -2.35 0.88
CA GLU A 55 -6.49 -3.27 0.69
C GLU A 55 -6.58 -4.51 1.61
N GLY A 56 -7.37 -4.47 2.70
CA GLY A 56 -7.44 -5.63 3.59
C GLY A 56 -8.40 -5.61 4.78
N SER A 57 -9.11 -4.51 5.06
CA SER A 57 -10.13 -4.46 6.11
C SER A 57 -11.52 -4.27 5.52
N LEU A 58 -12.55 -4.86 6.13
CA LEU A 58 -13.93 -4.55 5.75
C LEU A 58 -14.21 -3.05 5.91
N ILE A 59 -14.70 -2.41 4.86
CA ILE A 59 -15.24 -1.04 4.91
C ILE A 59 -16.76 -1.13 4.81
N SER A 60 -17.46 -0.58 5.80
CA SER A 60 -18.92 -0.46 5.77
C SER A 60 -19.33 1.01 5.73
N THR A 61 -20.17 1.37 4.77
CA THR A 61 -20.70 2.73 4.62
C THR A 61 -22.21 2.73 4.84
N VAL A 62 -22.69 3.73 5.59
CA VAL A 62 -24.12 3.87 5.93
C VAL A 62 -24.52 5.33 5.79
N GLY A 63 -25.39 5.66 4.82
CA GLY A 63 -25.96 7.01 4.69
C GLY A 63 -24.97 8.09 4.24
N VAL A 64 -23.81 7.70 3.68
CA VAL A 64 -22.74 8.64 3.32
C VAL A 64 -22.63 8.81 1.81
N ASN A 65 -22.30 10.02 1.38
CA ASN A 65 -22.26 10.36 -0.03
C ASN A 65 -21.04 11.23 -0.36
N ASN A 66 -20.57 11.13 -1.61
CA ASN A 66 -19.50 11.98 -2.15
C ASN A 66 -18.16 11.85 -1.40
N LEU A 67 -17.85 10.65 -0.91
CA LEU A 67 -16.62 10.37 -0.15
C LEU A 67 -15.63 9.54 -0.95
N ILE A 68 -14.36 9.84 -0.73
CA ILE A 68 -13.21 9.02 -1.08
C ILE A 68 -12.69 8.38 0.21
N ILE A 69 -12.80 7.07 0.28
CA ILE A 69 -12.38 6.23 1.40
C ILE A 69 -11.30 5.29 0.88
N VAL A 70 -10.07 5.47 1.34
CA VAL A 70 -8.93 4.63 0.95
C VAL A 70 -8.30 4.05 2.20
N GLN A 71 -8.39 2.74 2.34
CA GLN A 71 -7.78 1.96 3.43
C GLN A 71 -6.61 1.15 2.88
N THR A 72 -5.41 1.54 3.25
CA THR A 72 -4.18 0.76 3.04
C THR A 72 -3.76 0.08 4.34
N LYS A 73 -2.80 -0.83 4.28
CA LYS A 73 -2.31 -1.56 5.46
C LYS A 73 -1.80 -0.69 6.62
N ASP A 74 -1.45 0.55 6.35
CA ASP A 74 -0.84 1.51 7.30
C ASP A 74 -1.67 2.77 7.55
N ALA A 75 -2.67 3.08 6.72
CA ALA A 75 -3.46 4.29 6.87
C ALA A 75 -4.91 4.13 6.36
N LEU A 76 -5.79 4.99 6.90
CA LEU A 76 -7.12 5.22 6.36
C LEU A 76 -7.24 6.70 6.01
N LEU A 77 -7.59 6.97 4.77
CA LEU A 77 -7.98 8.28 4.29
C LEU A 77 -9.49 8.31 4.10
N VAL A 78 -10.13 9.34 4.66
CA VAL A 78 -11.51 9.71 4.35
C VAL A 78 -11.51 11.17 3.96
N ALA A 79 -11.96 11.47 2.75
CA ALA A 79 -12.05 12.83 2.24
C ALA A 79 -13.33 12.99 1.42
N GLN A 80 -13.89 14.20 1.40
CA GLN A 80 -14.91 14.52 0.41
C GLN A 80 -14.24 14.63 -0.98
N GLN A 81 -14.94 14.18 -2.02
CA GLN A 81 -14.43 14.17 -3.40
C GLN A 81 -13.99 15.57 -3.88
N ASP A 82 -14.69 16.62 -3.42
CA ASP A 82 -14.37 18.02 -3.75
C ASP A 82 -13.05 18.51 -3.12
N ASN A 83 -12.60 17.87 -2.03
CA ASN A 83 -11.46 18.30 -1.23
C ASN A 83 -10.21 17.44 -1.45
N VAL A 84 -10.18 16.61 -2.50
CA VAL A 84 -9.07 15.68 -2.79
C VAL A 84 -7.72 16.38 -2.95
N GLN A 85 -7.71 17.63 -3.41
CA GLN A 85 -6.49 18.42 -3.54
C GLN A 85 -5.80 18.70 -2.18
N ASP A 86 -6.57 18.70 -1.08
CA ASP A 86 -6.07 19.00 0.26
C ASP A 86 -5.33 17.83 0.91
N ILE A 87 -5.29 16.64 0.29
CA ILE A 87 -4.49 15.50 0.76
C ILE A 87 -3.00 15.89 0.91
N LYS A 88 -2.49 16.79 0.06
CA LYS A 88 -1.12 17.31 0.15
C LYS A 88 -0.84 17.97 1.51
N LYS A 89 -1.84 18.65 2.10
CA LYS A 89 -1.73 19.28 3.43
C LYS A 89 -1.55 18.22 4.53
N ILE A 90 -2.25 17.09 4.42
CA ILE A 90 -2.09 15.96 5.36
C ILE A 90 -0.68 15.37 5.25
N VAL A 91 -0.17 15.19 4.02
CA VAL A 91 1.21 14.72 3.80
C VAL A 91 2.24 15.65 4.45
N GLU A 92 2.04 16.97 4.37
CA GLU A 92 2.90 17.94 5.05
C GLU A 92 2.84 17.84 6.58
N ILE A 93 1.65 17.61 7.15
CA ILE A 93 1.48 17.38 8.59
C ILE A 93 2.21 16.11 9.01
N LEU A 94 2.08 15.01 8.27
CA LEU A 94 2.77 13.74 8.54
C LEU A 94 4.30 13.93 8.52
N LYS A 95 4.83 14.71 7.55
CA LYS A 95 6.25 15.08 7.47
C LYS A 95 6.71 15.83 8.72
N LYS A 96 5.96 16.86 9.15
CA LYS A 96 6.27 17.65 10.34
C LYS A 96 6.27 16.81 11.62
N GLN A 97 5.35 15.85 11.70
CA GLN A 97 5.25 14.90 12.82
C GLN A 97 6.26 13.74 12.73
N LYS A 98 7.11 13.71 11.70
CA LYS A 98 8.10 12.63 11.46
C LYS A 98 7.46 11.24 11.40
N ARG A 99 6.22 11.14 10.93
CA ARG A 99 5.56 9.84 10.78
C ARG A 99 5.94 9.17 9.47
N SER A 100 5.80 7.86 9.36
CA SER A 100 6.35 7.08 8.25
C SER A 100 5.35 6.73 7.14
N GLU A 101 4.06 6.97 7.32
CA GLU A 101 2.98 6.57 6.39
C GLU A 101 3.12 7.26 5.03
N HIS A 102 3.81 8.39 4.96
CA HIS A 102 4.10 9.09 3.71
C HIS A 102 5.42 8.64 3.02
N ILE A 103 6.19 7.76 3.66
CA ILE A 103 7.53 7.35 3.24
C ILE A 103 7.57 5.89 2.82
N SER A 104 6.95 5.01 3.62
CA SER A 104 7.04 3.57 3.43
C SER A 104 5.69 2.93 3.59
N HIS A 105 5.23 2.28 2.52
CA HIS A 105 4.19 1.28 2.66
C HIS A 105 4.66 0.17 3.61
N ARG A 106 3.73 -0.31 4.43
CA ARG A 106 3.94 -1.42 5.38
C ARG A 106 4.51 -2.67 4.70
N GLU A 107 4.06 -2.93 3.47
CA GLU A 107 4.52 -4.04 2.63
C GLU A 107 5.48 -3.55 1.55
N VAL A 108 6.64 -4.21 1.48
CA VAL A 108 7.74 -3.83 0.61
C VAL A 108 8.18 -5.02 -0.23
N TYR A 109 8.15 -4.85 -1.55
CA TYR A 109 8.55 -5.87 -2.51
C TYR A 109 10.06 -5.83 -2.79
N ARG A 110 10.64 -7.03 -2.97
CA ARG A 110 12.06 -7.28 -3.25
C ARG A 110 12.18 -8.41 -4.29
N PRO A 111 13.34 -8.55 -4.97
CA PRO A 111 13.51 -9.61 -5.97
C PRO A 111 13.19 -11.01 -5.41
N TRP A 112 13.66 -11.28 -4.18
CA TRP A 112 13.44 -12.54 -3.46
C TRP A 112 12.00 -12.75 -2.94
N GLY A 113 11.12 -11.74 -3.01
CA GLY A 113 9.76 -11.80 -2.46
C GLY A 113 9.27 -10.49 -1.86
N ARG A 114 8.82 -10.51 -0.60
CA ARG A 114 8.35 -9.31 0.10
C ARG A 114 8.49 -9.43 1.62
N TYR A 115 8.50 -8.29 2.31
CA TYR A 115 8.26 -8.26 3.74
C TYR A 115 7.17 -7.24 4.07
N ASP A 116 6.40 -7.56 5.10
CA ASP A 116 5.37 -6.73 5.70
C ASP A 116 5.77 -6.42 7.14
N SER A 117 5.89 -5.13 7.47
CA SER A 117 6.23 -4.69 8.83
C SER A 117 4.97 -4.73 9.69
N VAL A 118 4.77 -5.86 10.36
CA VAL A 118 3.55 -6.13 11.12
C VAL A 118 3.45 -5.19 12.32
N GLU A 119 4.55 -5.01 13.04
CA GLU A 119 4.62 -4.20 14.25
C GLU A 119 6.04 -3.67 14.48
N ARG A 120 6.15 -2.52 15.15
CA ARG A 120 7.41 -1.94 15.58
C ARG A 120 7.22 -1.25 16.93
N GLY A 121 8.08 -1.57 17.88
CA GLY A 121 8.21 -0.84 19.14
C GLY A 121 9.63 -0.34 19.35
N ASP A 122 9.90 0.26 20.50
CA ASP A 122 11.20 0.91 20.80
C ASP A 122 12.40 -0.03 20.68
N ARG A 123 12.22 -1.31 21.06
CA ARG A 123 13.30 -2.32 21.10
C ARG A 123 13.02 -3.58 20.30
N TYR A 124 11.97 -3.57 19.47
CA TYR A 124 11.62 -4.74 18.67
C TYR A 124 10.99 -4.36 17.34
N GLN A 125 11.07 -5.29 16.39
CA GLN A 125 10.38 -5.21 15.12
C GLN A 125 9.87 -6.59 14.74
N VAL A 126 8.61 -6.66 14.31
CA VAL A 126 7.99 -7.88 13.80
C VAL A 126 7.77 -7.70 12.30
N LYS A 127 8.30 -8.64 11.52
CA LYS A 127 8.09 -8.68 10.07
C LYS A 127 7.52 -10.03 9.68
N ARG A 128 6.50 -9.99 8.82
CA ARG A 128 6.06 -11.16 8.05
C ARG A 128 6.80 -11.16 6.73
N ILE A 129 7.57 -12.19 6.46
CA ILE A 129 8.43 -12.27 5.27
C ILE A 129 7.95 -13.41 4.39
N THR A 130 7.71 -13.11 3.12
CA THR A 130 7.38 -14.10 2.08
C THR A 130 8.55 -14.19 1.12
N VAL A 131 9.22 -15.33 1.11
CA VAL A 131 10.31 -15.63 0.17
C VAL A 131 9.75 -16.49 -0.95
N LYS A 132 10.04 -16.15 -2.20
CA LYS A 132 9.62 -16.94 -3.36
C LYS A 132 10.37 -18.29 -3.37
N PRO A 133 9.78 -19.35 -3.94
CA PRO A 133 10.48 -20.63 -4.09
C PRO A 133 11.82 -20.47 -4.81
N GLY A 134 12.89 -21.04 -4.25
CA GLY A 134 14.25 -20.98 -4.80
C GLY A 134 15.05 -19.71 -4.48
N GLU A 135 14.39 -18.65 -3.97
CA GLU A 135 15.04 -17.40 -3.59
C GLU A 135 15.57 -17.44 -2.15
N CYS A 136 16.45 -16.49 -1.80
CA CYS A 136 17.02 -16.40 -0.46
C CYS A 136 17.16 -14.97 0.05
N LEU A 137 17.27 -14.85 1.38
CA LEU A 137 17.69 -13.64 2.06
C LEU A 137 19.19 -13.70 2.29
N SER A 138 19.87 -12.55 2.26
CA SER A 138 21.27 -12.48 2.67
C SER A 138 21.43 -12.81 4.15
N THR A 139 22.42 -13.63 4.49
CA THR A 139 22.80 -13.89 5.88
C THR A 139 23.33 -12.62 6.53
N GLN A 140 22.92 -12.35 7.77
CA GLN A 140 23.32 -11.17 8.53
C GLN A 140 23.78 -11.57 9.93
N MET A 141 24.72 -10.82 10.49
CA MET A 141 25.19 -10.97 11.87
C MET A 141 24.89 -9.70 12.66
N HIS A 142 24.46 -9.86 13.90
CA HIS A 142 24.14 -8.74 14.80
C HIS A 142 24.78 -8.94 16.16
N HIS A 143 25.43 -7.90 16.69
CA HIS A 143 26.03 -7.94 18.04
C HIS A 143 25.03 -7.66 19.17
N HIS A 144 23.99 -6.86 18.91
CA HIS A 144 23.07 -6.34 19.94
C HIS A 144 21.60 -6.67 19.69
N ARG A 145 21.33 -7.68 18.87
CA ARG A 145 19.97 -8.08 18.50
C ARG A 145 19.86 -9.59 18.42
N ALA A 146 18.84 -10.13 19.07
CA ALA A 146 18.37 -11.48 18.79
C ALA A 146 17.28 -11.44 17.72
N GLU A 147 17.26 -12.42 16.84
CA GLU A 147 16.15 -12.64 15.89
C GLU A 147 15.47 -13.96 16.21
N HIS A 148 14.14 -13.95 16.13
CA HIS A 148 13.32 -15.14 16.28
C HIS A 148 12.53 -15.33 14.99
N TRP A 149 12.67 -16.49 14.38
CA TRP A 149 12.06 -16.83 13.11
C TRP A 149 11.08 -17.99 13.30
N VAL A 150 9.86 -17.81 12.81
CA VAL A 150 8.82 -18.85 12.79
C VAL A 150 8.40 -19.02 11.35
N VAL A 151 8.49 -20.24 10.84
CA VAL A 151 7.93 -20.59 9.53
C VAL A 151 6.43 -20.81 9.74
N VAL A 152 5.62 -19.97 9.09
CA VAL A 152 4.15 -20.02 9.21
C VAL A 152 3.51 -20.81 8.08
N ALA A 153 4.22 -20.98 6.96
CA ALA A 153 3.79 -21.77 5.82
C ALA A 153 5.00 -22.15 4.95
N GLY A 154 5.00 -23.38 4.42
CA GLY A 154 6.03 -23.89 3.53
C GLY A 154 7.19 -24.56 4.27
N THR A 155 8.39 -24.49 3.69
CA THR A 155 9.59 -25.06 4.30
C THR A 155 10.78 -24.18 3.96
N ALA A 156 11.53 -23.78 4.98
CA ALA A 156 12.69 -22.91 4.86
C ALA A 156 13.97 -23.67 5.15
N LYS A 157 15.00 -23.49 4.31
CA LYS A 157 16.37 -23.87 4.63
C LYS A 157 17.02 -22.71 5.40
N VAL A 158 17.42 -22.97 6.63
CA VAL A 158 17.96 -21.96 7.56
C VAL A 158 19.44 -22.23 7.79
N THR A 159 20.24 -21.18 7.68
CA THR A 159 21.68 -21.20 8.00
C THR A 159 21.93 -20.33 9.23
N CYS A 160 22.51 -20.90 10.28
CA CYS A 160 22.88 -20.22 11.52
C CYS A 160 24.33 -20.57 11.88
N GLY A 161 25.24 -19.62 11.64
CA GLY A 161 26.68 -19.89 11.69
C GLY A 161 27.05 -21.00 10.71
N GLU A 162 27.71 -22.05 11.22
CA GLU A 162 28.10 -23.22 10.41
C GLU A 162 26.98 -24.25 10.24
N ARG A 163 25.85 -24.09 10.93
CA ARG A 163 24.76 -25.08 10.92
C ARG A 163 23.74 -24.72 9.85
N THR A 164 23.35 -25.72 9.06
CA THR A 164 22.26 -25.60 8.08
C THR A 164 21.21 -26.67 8.35
N PHE A 165 19.94 -26.28 8.43
CA PHE A 165 18.83 -27.19 8.73
C PHE A 165 17.53 -26.70 8.09
N PHE A 166 16.54 -27.59 7.98
CA PHE A 166 15.20 -27.23 7.51
C PHE A 166 14.28 -26.91 8.68
N ARG A 167 13.38 -25.94 8.48
CA ARG A 167 12.26 -25.60 9.37
C ARG A 167 10.97 -25.63 8.56
N HIS A 168 9.91 -26.12 9.20
CA HIS A 168 8.55 -26.16 8.69
C HIS A 168 7.69 -25.18 9.49
#